data_AF-A0A7D9KKW2-F1
#
_entry.id   AF-A0A7D9KKW2-F1
#
_cell.length_a   1.000
_cell.length_b   1.000
_cell.length_c   1.000
_cell.angle_alpha   90.00
_cell.angle_beta   90.00
_cell.angle_gamma   90.00
#
_symmetry.space_group_name_H-M   'P 1'
#
loop_
_entity.id
_entity.type
_entity.pdbx_description
1 polymer ?
#
loop_
_entity_poly.entity_id
_entity_poly.type
_entity_poly.pdbx_seq_one_letter_code
_entity_poly.pdbx_strand_id
1 'polypeptide(L)'
;KQNSLRAFVSELKCICLFWTSCMLTELNKRLQAYAKLSHKFGFLHNVLHLDAKQLKDGADNLVQQYPNDLELEPSLAEELVHFRGYFKGKNVPRKEDALDDLR
;
A
#
# COMPACT_ATOMS: atom_id res chain seq x y z
N LYS A 1 -41.22 37.82 -11.88
CA LYS A 1 -40.12 37.72 -10.87
C LYS A 1 -40.01 36.32 -10.25
N GLN A 2 -41.08 35.70 -9.72
CA GLN A 2 -41.01 34.33 -9.14
C GLN A 2 -40.49 33.25 -10.10
N ASN A 3 -40.86 33.28 -11.39
CA ASN A 3 -40.39 32.29 -12.37
C ASN A 3 -38.88 32.37 -12.64
N SER A 4 -38.31 33.58 -12.63
CA SER A 4 -36.86 33.79 -12.80
C SER A 4 -36.08 33.32 -11.57
N LEU A 5 -36.62 33.51 -10.36
CA LEU A 5 -35.99 32.99 -9.13
C LEU A 5 -36.00 31.45 -9.09
N ARG A 6 -37.09 30.81 -9.53
CA ARG A 6 -37.16 29.34 -9.63
C ARG A 6 -36.18 28.79 -10.66
N ALA A 7 -36.05 29.45 -11.82
CA ALA A 7 -35.07 29.06 -12.83
C ALA A 7 -33.64 29.14 -12.29
N PHE A 8 -33.28 30.25 -11.64
CA PHE A 8 -31.97 30.43 -11.02
C PHE A 8 -31.66 29.38 -9.94
N VAL A 9 -32.63 29.07 -9.06
CA VAL A 9 -32.47 28.00 -8.06
C VAL A 9 -32.30 26.63 -8.70
N SER A 10 -32.99 26.36 -9.82
CA SER A 10 -32.85 25.11 -10.57
C SER A 10 -31.45 24.99 -11.18
N GLU A 11 -30.93 26.06 -11.78
CA GLU A 11 -29.58 26.11 -12.34
C GLU A 11 -28.52 25.89 -11.26
N LEU A 12 -28.64 26.55 -10.11
CA LEU A 12 -27.72 26.33 -8.98
C LEU A 12 -27.74 24.87 -8.51
N LYS A 13 -28.92 24.24 -8.41
CA LYS A 13 -29.01 22.82 -8.08
C LYS A 13 -28.31 21.94 -9.10
N CYS A 14 -28.50 22.21 -10.40
CA CYS A 14 -27.82 21.48 -11.46
C CYS A 14 -26.29 21.62 -11.37
N ILE A 15 -25.79 22.84 -11.12
CA ILE A 15 -24.34 23.10 -10.96
C ILE A 15 -23.78 22.35 -9.76
N CYS A 16 -24.46 22.40 -8.60
CA CYS A 16 -24.03 21.67 -7.40
C CYS A 16 -24.05 20.14 -7.62
N LEU A 17 -25.09 19.61 -8.27
CA LEU A 17 -25.19 18.18 -8.60
C LEU A 17 -24.10 17.73 -9.58
N PHE A 18 -23.80 18.57 -10.57
CA PHE A 18 -22.71 18.31 -11.50
C PHE A 18 -21.37 18.28 -10.78
N TRP A 19 -21.09 19.30 -9.95
CA TRP A 19 -19.81 19.40 -9.25
C TRP A 19 -19.60 18.23 -8.28
N THR A 20 -20.61 17.89 -7.49
CA THR A 20 -20.58 16.73 -6.58
C THR A 20 -20.38 15.41 -7.33
N SER A 21 -21.01 15.24 -8.49
CA SER A 21 -20.82 14.05 -9.35
C SER A 21 -19.40 13.96 -9.91
N CYS A 22 -18.82 15.08 -10.34
CA CYS A 22 -17.42 15.15 -10.78
C CYS A 22 -16.46 14.80 -9.65
N MET A 23 -16.67 15.35 -8.45
CA MET A 23 -15.85 15.03 -7.28
C MET A 23 -15.94 13.55 -6.91
N LEU A 24 -17.14 12.98 -6.89
CA LEU A 24 -17.34 11.55 -6.59
C LEU A 24 -16.61 10.67 -7.61
N THR A 25 -16.69 11.03 -8.89
CA THR A 25 -15.99 10.29 -9.95
C THR A 25 -14.48 10.31 -9.75
N GLU A 26 -13.91 11.46 -9.42
CA GLU A 26 -12.47 11.61 -9.18
C GLU A 26 -12.02 10.87 -7.92
N LEU A 27 -12.80 10.93 -6.84
CA LEU A 27 -12.54 10.16 -5.61
C LEU A 27 -12.56 8.66 -5.89
N ASN A 28 -13.52 8.17 -6.66
CA ASN A 28 -13.59 6.76 -7.05
C ASN A 28 -12.40 6.32 -7.90
N LYS A 29 -11.95 7.16 -8.85
CA LYS A 29 -10.74 6.88 -9.63
C LYS A 29 -9.51 6.72 -8.72
N ARG A 30 -9.34 7.63 -7.76
CA ARG A 30 -8.23 7.58 -6.80
C ARG A 30 -8.33 6.37 -5.88
N LEU A 31 -9.51 6.07 -5.36
CA LEU A 31 -9.75 4.88 -4.55
C LEU A 31 -9.32 3.61 -5.29
N GLN A 32 -9.71 3.48 -6.56
CA GLN A 32 -9.32 2.32 -7.37
C GLN A 32 -7.82 2.27 -7.63
N ALA A 33 -7.18 3.41 -7.90
CA ALA A 33 -5.73 3.47 -8.08
C ALA A 33 -4.97 3.04 -6.80
N TYR A 34 -5.39 3.56 -5.64
CA TYR A 34 -4.78 3.18 -4.36
C TYR A 34 -5.08 1.74 -3.97
N ALA A 35 -6.28 1.23 -4.26
CA ALA A 35 -6.61 -0.18 -4.05
C ALA A 35 -5.70 -1.10 -4.88
N LYS A 36 -5.43 -0.75 -6.14
CA LYS A 36 -4.49 -1.49 -7.00
C LYS A 36 -3.07 -1.47 -6.43
N LEU A 37 -2.58 -0.31 -5.99
CA LEU A 37 -1.26 -0.21 -5.36
C LEU A 37 -1.19 -1.02 -4.08
N SER A 38 -2.20 -0.92 -3.22
CA SER A 38 -2.29 -1.68 -1.97
C SER A 38 -2.37 -3.19 -2.22
N HIS A 39 -3.05 -3.64 -3.28
CA HIS A 39 -3.08 -5.06 -3.62
C HIS A 39 -1.70 -5.57 -4.05
N LYS A 40 -0.94 -4.76 -4.81
CA LYS A 40 0.39 -5.13 -5.31
C LYS A 40 1.46 -5.09 -4.21
N PHE A 41 1.53 -3.98 -3.49
CA PHE A 41 2.62 -3.67 -2.55
C PHE A 41 2.22 -3.80 -1.08
N GLY A 42 0.94 -3.96 -0.77
CA GLY A 42 0.45 -3.90 0.61
C GLY A 42 1.01 -4.97 1.53
N PHE A 43 1.47 -6.11 0.99
CA PHE A 43 2.14 -7.14 1.78
C PHE A 43 3.44 -6.62 2.42
N LEU A 44 4.11 -5.62 1.80
CA LEU A 44 5.32 -4.99 2.34
C LEU A 44 5.08 -4.26 3.67
N HIS A 45 3.87 -3.75 3.89
CA HIS A 45 3.50 -3.09 5.15
C HIS A 45 3.49 -4.06 6.34
N ASN A 46 3.25 -5.35 6.08
CA ASN A 46 3.06 -6.36 7.11
C ASN A 46 4.17 -7.42 7.14
N VAL A 47 5.35 -7.10 6.59
CA VAL A 47 6.46 -8.07 6.39
C VAL A 47 6.84 -8.83 7.66
N LEU A 48 6.81 -8.16 8.82
CA LEU A 48 7.17 -8.78 10.10
C LEU A 48 6.10 -9.79 10.60
N HIS A 49 4.85 -9.59 10.21
CA HIS A 49 3.69 -10.35 10.66
C HIS A 49 3.34 -11.51 9.72
N LEU A 50 3.66 -11.39 8.44
CA LEU A 50 3.47 -12.45 7.45
C LEU A 50 4.41 -13.63 7.73
N ASP A 51 4.00 -14.83 7.32
CA ASP A 51 4.88 -16.00 7.27
C ASP A 51 5.78 -15.99 6.01
N ALA A 52 6.74 -16.92 5.95
CA ALA A 52 7.68 -16.98 4.83
C ALA A 52 6.99 -17.32 3.50
N LYS A 53 5.90 -18.10 3.52
CA LYS A 53 5.15 -18.47 2.32
C LYS A 53 4.40 -17.25 1.78
N GLN A 54 3.71 -16.52 2.64
CA GLN A 54 2.98 -15.30 2.28
C GLN A 54 3.92 -14.20 1.75
N LEU A 55 5.10 -14.07 2.33
CA LEU A 55 6.14 -13.17 1.82
C LEU A 55 6.61 -13.57 0.42
N LYS A 56 6.86 -14.86 0.22
CA LYS A 56 7.27 -15.39 -1.08
C LYS A 56 6.19 -15.20 -2.13
N ASP A 57 4.95 -15.56 -1.84
CA ASP A 57 3.81 -15.39 -2.75
C ASP A 57 3.62 -13.91 -3.15
N GLY A 58 3.78 -12.98 -2.19
CA GLY A 58 3.70 -11.54 -2.44
C GLY A 58 4.86 -11.02 -3.31
N ALA A 59 6.08 -11.46 -3.02
CA ALA A 59 7.28 -11.09 -3.78
C ALA A 59 7.25 -11.63 -5.21
N ASP A 60 6.91 -12.91 -5.38
CA ASP A 60 6.82 -13.57 -6.70
C ASP A 60 5.78 -12.87 -7.59
N ASN A 61 4.62 -12.52 -7.03
CA ASN A 61 3.60 -11.76 -7.75
C ASN A 61 4.11 -10.37 -8.16
N LEU A 62 4.88 -9.71 -7.29
CA LEU A 62 5.43 -8.40 -7.58
C LEU A 62 6.49 -8.47 -8.70
N VAL A 63 7.40 -9.44 -8.64
CA VAL A 63 8.41 -9.69 -9.67
C VAL A 63 7.75 -10.01 -11.03
N GLN A 64 6.69 -10.82 -11.05
CA GLN A 64 5.94 -11.09 -12.29
C GLN A 64 5.33 -9.84 -12.92
N GLN A 65 4.92 -8.86 -12.11
CA GLN A 65 4.34 -7.62 -12.61
C GLN A 65 5.38 -6.58 -13.05
N TYR A 66 6.58 -6.63 -12.48
CA TYR A 66 7.67 -5.69 -12.73
C TYR A 66 8.99 -6.43 -13.04
N PRO A 67 9.03 -7.30 -14.06
CA PRO A 67 10.16 -8.20 -14.31
C PRO A 67 11.44 -7.48 -14.75
N ASN A 68 11.33 -6.22 -15.18
CA ASN A 68 12.48 -5.41 -15.60
C ASN A 68 12.98 -4.48 -14.49
N ASP A 69 12.17 -4.25 -13.45
CA ASP A 69 12.49 -3.32 -12.35
C ASP A 69 12.96 -4.06 -11.09
N LEU A 70 12.62 -5.35 -10.98
CA LEU A 70 12.94 -6.19 -9.83
C LEU A 70 13.89 -7.31 -10.23
N GLU A 71 14.94 -7.49 -9.43
CA GLU A 71 15.93 -8.53 -9.63
C GLU A 71 15.33 -9.92 -9.37
N LEU A 72 15.58 -10.84 -10.29
CA LEU A 72 15.20 -12.25 -10.14
C LEU A 72 16.16 -12.99 -9.18
N GLU A 73 17.41 -12.54 -9.11
CA GLU A 73 18.49 -13.14 -8.34
C GLU A 73 19.41 -12.04 -7.77
N PRO A 74 19.65 -11.99 -6.44
CA PRO A 74 18.97 -12.79 -5.42
C PRO A 74 17.47 -12.47 -5.40
N SER A 75 16.63 -13.48 -5.19
CA SER A 75 15.19 -13.25 -5.30
C SER A 75 14.70 -12.30 -4.20
N LEU A 76 13.85 -11.34 -4.56
CA LEU A 76 13.19 -10.43 -3.60
C LEU A 76 12.55 -11.19 -2.43
N ALA A 77 12.03 -12.40 -2.68
CA ALA A 77 11.45 -13.26 -1.65
C ALA A 77 12.47 -13.64 -0.56
N GLU A 78 13.68 -14.02 -0.96
CA GLU A 78 14.77 -14.37 -0.04
C GLU A 78 15.22 -13.17 0.78
N GLU A 79 15.38 -12.01 0.14
CA GLU A 79 15.73 -10.77 0.82
C GLU A 79 14.70 -10.40 1.89
N LEU A 80 13.41 -10.51 1.57
CA LEU A 80 12.33 -10.21 2.53
C LEU A 80 12.29 -11.21 3.69
N VAL A 81 12.56 -12.49 3.45
CA VAL A 81 12.67 -13.50 4.51
C VAL A 81 13.87 -13.21 5.42
N HIS A 82 15.03 -12.89 4.85
CA HIS A 82 16.21 -12.50 5.62
C HIS A 82 15.97 -11.22 6.42
N PHE A 83 15.37 -10.20 5.80
CA PHE A 83 15.00 -8.95 6.45
C PHE A 83 14.07 -9.19 7.64
N ARG A 84 13.01 -10.00 7.45
CA ARG A 84 12.12 -10.41 8.54
C ARG A 84 12.88 -11.14 9.65
N GLY A 85 13.76 -12.08 9.28
CA GLY A 85 14.59 -12.83 10.22
C GLY A 85 15.48 -11.91 11.07
N TYR A 86 16.11 -10.93 10.44
CA TYR A 86 16.94 -9.93 11.11
C TYR A 86 16.15 -9.12 12.16
N PHE A 87 14.95 -8.63 11.81
CA PHE A 87 14.12 -7.88 12.76
C PHE A 87 13.54 -8.74 13.89
N LYS A 88 13.18 -10.00 13.62
CA LYS A 88 12.77 -10.93 14.67
C LYS A 88 13.95 -11.31 15.59
N GLY A 89 15.15 -11.42 15.02
CA GLY A 89 16.38 -11.68 15.76
C GLY A 89 16.83 -10.51 16.63
N LYS A 90 16.55 -9.26 16.24
CA LYS A 90 16.84 -8.06 17.07
C LYS A 90 16.01 -7.96 18.36
N ASN A 91 14.87 -8.67 18.44
CA ASN A 91 14.09 -8.78 19.67
C ASN A 91 14.60 -9.89 20.61
N VAL A 92 15.68 -10.58 20.22
CA VAL A 92 16.43 -11.49 21.08
C VAL A 92 17.76 -10.78 21.41
N PRO A 93 18.12 -10.58 22.70
CA PRO A 93 19.38 -9.95 23.05
C PRO A 93 20.53 -10.70 22.39
N ARG A 94 21.40 -9.98 21.66
CA ARG A 94 22.57 -10.61 21.06
C ARG A 94 23.49 -11.01 22.20
N LYS A 95 24.06 -12.22 22.15
CA LYS A 95 25.04 -12.68 23.15
C LYS A 95 26.27 -11.77 23.26
N GLU A 96 26.51 -10.92 22.25
CA GLU A 96 27.55 -9.89 22.25
C GLU A 96 27.25 -8.75 23.24
N ASP A 97 25.98 -8.42 23.49
CA ASP A 97 25.58 -7.41 24.48
C ASP A 97 25.75 -7.92 25.93
N ALA A 98 25.87 -9.25 26.13
CA ALA A 98 26.05 -9.86 27.45
C ALA A 98 27.53 -10.00 27.88
N LEU A 99 28.47 -9.68 26.98
CA LEU A 99 29.91 -9.75 27.26
C LEU A 99 30.50 -8.41 27.74
N ASP A 100 29.80 -7.29 27.49
CA ASP A 100 30.20 -5.97 27.99
C ASP A 100 29.74 -5.73 29.45
N ASP A 101 28.78 -6.49 29.97
CA ASP A 101 28.36 -6.45 31.39
C ASP A 101 29.30 -7.24 32.34
N LEU A 102 30.34 -7.89 31.79
CA LEU A 102 31.32 -8.70 32.52
C LEU A 102 32.75 -8.09 32.50
N ARG A 103 32.90 -6.83 32.08
CA ARG A 103 34.17 -6.09 32.08
C ARG A 103 34.19 -4.94 33.06
#